data_AF-A0A934AHG3-F1
#
_entry.id   AF-A0A934AHG3-F1
#
_cell.length_a   1.000
_cell.length_b   1.000
_cell.length_c   1.000
_cell.angle_alpha   90.00
_cell.angle_beta   90.00
_cell.angle_gamma   90.00
#
_symmetry.space_group_name_H-M   'P 1'
#
loop_
_entity.id
_entity.type
_entity.pdbx_description
1 polymer ?
#
loop_
_entity_poly.entity_id
_entity_poly.type
_entity_poly.pdbx_seq_one_letter_code
_entity_poly.pdbx_strand_id
1 'polypeptide(L)' 'MAKAMQMSIKMEPELHAEFMAVAASTHTPAAQIVRQLIRGFIARHETPNPTTIKAMQEADRREGKRFDDAEALFKDLGI' A
#
# COMPACT_ATOMS: atom_id res chain seq x y z
N MET A 1 20.56 -13.00 -1.17
CA MET A 1 19.64 -13.32 -0.06
C MET A 1 19.62 -12.13 0.88
N ALA A 2 18.50 -11.41 1.01
CA ALA A 2 18.41 -10.28 1.93
C ALA A 2 18.47 -10.77 3.39
N LYS A 3 19.17 -10.04 4.26
CA LYS A 3 19.29 -10.36 5.68
C LYS A 3 17.91 -10.26 6.35
N ALA A 4 17.46 -11.32 7.00
CA ALA A 4 16.24 -11.27 7.81
C ALA A 4 16.44 -10.30 8.99
N MET A 5 15.46 -9.43 9.22
CA MET A 5 15.44 -8.52 10.38
C MET A 5 14.44 -9.03 11.42
N GLN A 6 14.79 -8.92 12.70
CA GLN A 6 13.92 -9.27 13.81
C GLN A 6 13.24 -8.00 14.35
N MET A 7 11.92 -8.06 14.49
CA MET A 7 11.11 -7.01 15.13
C MET A 7 10.52 -7.58 16.41
N SER A 8 10.67 -6.86 17.53
CA SER A 8 10.06 -7.21 18.81
C SER A 8 9.00 -6.18 19.16
N ILE A 9 7.80 -6.63 19.51
CA ILE A 9 6.66 -5.79 19.87
C ILE A 9 6.24 -6.18 21.29
N LYS A 10 6.16 -5.19 22.18
CA LYS A 10 5.50 -5.37 23.49
C LYS A 10 4.00 -5.21 23.29
N MET A 11 3.22 -6.11 23.89
CA MET A 11 1.76 -6.08 23.84
C MET A 11 1.18 -6.63 25.14
N GLU A 12 -0.08 -6.32 25.38
CA GLU A 12 -0.85 -6.79 26.51
C GLU A 12 -0.96 -8.33 26.48
N PRO A 13 -0.79 -9.02 27.62
CA PRO A 13 -0.84 -10.49 27.66
C PRO A 13 -2.14 -11.07 27.14
N GLU A 14 -3.26 -10.40 27.41
CA GLU A 14 -4.60 -10.81 26.97
C GLU A 14 -4.74 -10.75 25.45
N LEU A 15 -4.28 -9.65 24.84
CA LEU A 15 -4.28 -9.46 23.39
C LEU A 15 -3.38 -10.50 22.69
N HIS A 16 -2.21 -10.78 23.27
CA HIS A 16 -1.32 -11.83 22.75
C HIS A 16 -2.00 -13.21 22.79
N ALA A 17 -2.65 -13.55 23.90
CA ALA A 17 -3.34 -14.83 24.04
C ALA A 17 -4.47 -14.99 23.02
N GLU A 18 -5.29 -13.95 22.85
CA GLU A 18 -6.38 -13.93 21.86
C GLU A 18 -5.83 -14.06 20.43
N PHE A 19 -4.80 -13.28 20.08
CA PHE A 19 -4.17 -13.34 18.77
C PHE A 19 -3.62 -14.74 18.46
N MET A 20 -2.95 -15.38 19.43
CA MET A 20 -2.42 -16.73 19.27
C MET A 20 -3.53 -17.78 19.14
N ALA A 21 -4.63 -17.64 19.87
CA ALA A 21 -5.79 -18.53 19.75
C ALA A 21 -6.41 -18.46 18.35
N VAL A 22 -6.59 -17.25 17.81
CA VAL A 22 -7.11 -17.04 16.44
C VAL A 22 -6.14 -17.56 15.38
N ALA A 23 -4.83 -17.29 15.55
CA ALA A 23 -3.79 -17.80 14.64
C ALA A 23 -3.77 -19.33 14.59
N ALA A 24 -3.91 -19.99 15.75
CA ALA A 24 -4.01 -21.45 15.83
C ALA A 24 -5.26 -21.99 15.13
N SER A 25 -6.41 -21.34 15.32
CA SER A 25 -7.68 -21.72 14.66
C SER A 25 -7.65 -21.59 13.14
N THR A 26 -6.83 -20.66 12.62
CA THR A 26 -6.68 -20.40 11.19
C THR A 26 -5.48 -21.13 10.58
N HIS A 27 -4.81 -22.01 11.35
CA HIS A 27 -3.61 -22.76 10.97
C HIS A 27 -2.51 -21.90 10.32
N THR A 28 -2.48 -20.61 10.65
CA THR A 28 -1.57 -19.65 10.04
C THR A 28 -0.53 -19.19 11.07
N PRO A 29 0.78 -19.26 10.77
CA PRO A 29 1.79 -18.79 11.70
C PRO A 29 1.58 -17.31 12.07
N ALA A 30 1.64 -16.98 13.36
CA ALA A 30 1.50 -15.62 13.89
C ALA A 30 2.36 -14.58 13.12
N ALA A 31 3.63 -14.92 12.84
CA ALA A 31 4.52 -14.05 12.08
C ALA A 31 4.04 -13.81 10.63
N GLN A 32 3.34 -14.78 10.03
CA GLN A 32 2.78 -14.61 8.69
C GLN A 32 1.60 -13.64 8.69
N ILE A 33 0.74 -13.72 9.70
CA ILE A 33 -0.38 -12.77 9.89
C ILE A 33 0.18 -11.35 10.07
N VAL A 34 1.18 -11.17 10.94
CA VAL A 34 1.83 -9.86 11.15
C VAL A 34 2.44 -9.32 9.86
N ARG A 35 3.13 -10.14 9.06
CA ARG A 35 3.66 -9.70 7.75
C ARG A 35 2.55 -9.26 6.80
N GLN A 36 1.42 -9.96 6.76
CA GLN A 36 0.29 -9.58 5.92
C GLN A 36 -0.33 -8.26 6.38
N LEU A 37 -0.50 -8.08 7.69
CA LEU A 37 -0.99 -6.83 8.27
C LEU A 37 -0.07 -5.66 7.95
N ILE A 38 1.26 -5.83 8.08
CA ILE A 38 2.24 -4.80 7.70
C ILE A 38 2.13 -4.45 6.22
N ARG A 39 2.06 -5.45 5.33
CA ARG A 39 1.89 -5.20 3.89
C ARG A 39 0.59 -4.47 3.58
N GLY A 40 -0.51 -4.88 4.22
CA GLY A 40 -1.80 -4.22 4.08
C GLY A 40 -1.79 -2.78 4.57
N PHE A 41 -1.09 -2.52 5.68
CA PHE A 41 -0.88 -1.16 6.18
C PHE A 41 -0.09 -0.31 5.18
N ILE A 42 1.07 -0.78 4.72
CA ILE A 42 1.88 -0.07 3.72
C ILE A 42 1.06 0.23 2.47
N ALA A 43 0.37 -0.77 1.92
CA ALA A 43 -0.42 -0.59 0.70
C ALA A 43 -1.52 0.48 0.82
N ARG A 44 -2.17 0.60 1.99
CA ARG A 44 -3.18 1.63 2.26
C ARG A 44 -2.59 3.03 2.39
N HIS A 45 -1.35 3.13 2.83
CA HIS A 45 -0.66 4.39 3.07
C HIS A 45 0.25 4.82 1.91
N GLU A 46 0.55 3.92 0.97
CA GLU A 46 1.21 4.21 -0.31
C GLU A 46 0.21 4.58 -1.41
N THR A 47 -1.06 4.87 -1.11
CA THR A 47 -2.00 5.44 -2.09
C THR A 47 -2.19 6.94 -1.83
N PRO A 48 -1.91 7.82 -2.81
CA PRO A 48 -1.48 7.51 -4.18
C PRO A 48 -0.05 6.97 -4.22
N ASN A 49 0.21 6.01 -5.11
CA ASN A 49 1.55 5.45 -5.26
C ASN A 49 2.55 6.51 -5.75
N PRO A 50 3.87 6.30 -5.59
CA PRO A 50 4.87 7.31 -5.96
C PRO A 50 4.74 7.80 -7.41
N THR A 51 4.35 6.93 -8.34
CA THR A 51 4.10 7.30 -9.75
C THR A 51 2.92 8.25 -9.88
N THR A 52 1.83 8.00 -9.15
CA THR A 52 0.64 8.86 -9.14
C THR A 52 0.95 10.19 -8.48
N ILE A 53 1.67 10.20 -7.34
CA ILE A 53 2.13 11.43 -6.69
C ILE A 53 2.95 12.28 -7.65
N LYS A 54 3.90 11.67 -8.37
CA LYS A 54 4.73 12.37 -9.36
C LYS A 54 3.89 12.98 -10.48
N ALA A 55 2.95 12.21 -11.05
CA ALA A 55 2.07 12.68 -12.11
C ALA A 55 1.17 13.84 -11.65
N MET A 56 0.65 13.79 -10.42
CA MET A 56 -0.12 14.91 -9.84
C MET A 56 0.74 16.17 -9.69
N GLN A 57 1.97 16.03 -9.19
CA GLN A 57 2.89 17.15 -9.04
C GLN A 57 3.29 17.79 -10.38
N GLU A 58 3.49 16.97 -11.43
CA GLU A 58 3.73 17.46 -12.80
C GLU A 58 2.50 18.23 -13.32
N ALA A 59 1.29 17.67 -13.15
CA ALA A 59 0.05 18.32 -13.54
C ALA A 59 -0.17 19.67 -12.82
N ASP A 60 0.12 19.75 -11.51
CA ASP A 60 0.04 20.97 -10.70
C ASP A 60 1.01 22.06 -11.18
N ARG A 61 2.22 21.66 -11.60
CA ARG A 61 3.21 22.54 -12.25
C ARG A 61 2.85 22.90 -13.70
N ARG A 62 1.72 22.39 -14.20
CA ARG A 62 1.29 22.49 -15.61
C ARG A 62 2.26 21.86 -16.60
N GLU A 63 3.04 20.89 -16.14
CA GLU A 63 3.88 20.06 -16.97
C GLU A 63 3.00 18.96 -17.60
N GLY A 64 3.13 18.77 -18.91
CA GLY A 64 2.35 17.79 -19.67
C GLY A 64 1.52 18.39 -20.80
N LYS A 65 0.99 17.52 -21.65
CA LYS A 65 0.18 17.91 -22.80
C LYS A 65 -1.17 18.45 -22.32
N ARG A 66 -1.55 19.63 -22.82
CA ARG A 66 -2.84 20.25 -22.55
C ARG A 66 -3.61 20.34 -23.87
N PHE A 67 -4.93 20.33 -23.76
CA PHE A 67 -5.84 20.40 -24.89
C PHE A 67 -6.81 21.55 -24.65
N ASP A 68 -7.18 22.23 -25.72
CA ASP A 68 -8.08 23.39 -25.67
C ASP A 68 -9.55 22.97 -25.51
N ASP A 69 -9.88 21.74 -25.93
CA ASP A 69 -11.22 21.16 -25.83
C ASP A 69 -11.18 19.63 -25.63
N ALA A 70 -12.36 19.06 -25.36
CA ALA A 70 -12.52 17.62 -25.13
C ALA A 70 -12.34 16.80 -26.41
N GLU A 71 -12.68 17.35 -27.59
CA GLU A 71 -12.58 16.63 -28.87
C GLU A 71 -11.10 16.36 -29.22
N ALA A 72 -10.24 17.36 -29.04
CA ALA A 72 -8.80 17.25 -29.22
C ALA A 72 -8.17 16.25 -28.24
N LEU A 73 -8.64 16.22 -26.99
CA LEU A 73 -8.21 15.23 -25.99
C LEU A 73 -8.56 13.80 -26.40
N PHE A 74 -9.83 13.54 -26.77
CA PHE A 74 -10.27 12.20 -27.14
C PHE A 74 -9.57 11.69 -28.39
N LYS A 75 -9.40 12.54 -29.40
CA LYS A 75 -8.63 12.23 -30.61
C LYS A 75 -7.20 11.79 -30.29
N ASP A 76 -6.54 12.42 -29.32
CA ASP A 76 -5.18 12.06 -28.92
C ASP A 76 -5.12 10.77 -28.09
N LEU A 77 -6.12 10.54 -27.24
CA LEU A 77 -6.24 9.32 -26.44
C LEU A 77 -6.66 8.10 -27.29
N GLY A 78 -7.14 8.31 -28.51
CA GLY A 78 -7.58 7.24 -29.42
C GLY A 78 -8.85 6.53 -28.94
N ILE A 79 -9.70 7.23 -28.18
CA ILE A 79 -10.98 6.75 -27.67
C ILE A 79 -12.14 7.60 -28.15
#